data_AF-A0A5S3WIX9-F1
#
_entry.id   AF-A0A5S3WIX9-F1
#
_cell.length_a   1.000
_cell.length_b   1.000
_cell.length_c   1.000
_cell.angle_alpha   90.00
_cell.angle_beta   90.00
_cell.angle_gamma   90.00
#
_symmetry.space_group_name_H-M   'P 1'
#
loop_
_entity.id
_entity.type
_entity.pdbx_description
1 polymer ?
#
loop_
_entity_poly.entity_id
_entity_poly.type
_entity_poly.pdbx_seq_one_letter_code
_entity_poly.pdbx_strand_id
1 'polypeptide(L)'
;RSVGELYLGCAGVARGYLNRPELTEERFIANTYHETHNTDCSPRLYRTGDLVRYRQDGRLEFIGRSDDQVKIRGFRIELGEVEHRLNQLDDVALSQVLARTVADGQQQLVAYVQPCITCET
;
A
#
# COMPACT_ATOMS: atom_id res chain seq x y z
N ARG A 1 15.05 -10.14 -16.83
CA ARG A 1 14.92 -8.83 -16.14
C ARG A 1 14.43 -9.10 -14.73
N SER A 2 14.97 -8.41 -13.73
CA SER A 2 14.61 -8.57 -12.31
C SER A 2 13.30 -7.85 -11.98
N VAL A 3 12.65 -8.27 -10.89
CA VAL A 3 11.54 -7.54 -10.26
C VAL A 3 12.12 -6.35 -9.50
N GLY A 4 11.43 -5.22 -9.53
CA GLY A 4 11.76 -4.02 -8.77
C GLY A 4 10.51 -3.27 -8.35
N GLU A 5 10.68 -2.26 -7.50
CA GLU A 5 9.59 -1.39 -7.06
C GLU A 5 9.35 -0.25 -8.07
N LEU A 6 8.08 0.08 -8.31
CA LEU A 6 7.67 1.16 -9.20
C LEU A 6 7.67 2.52 -8.45
N TYR A 7 8.28 3.51 -9.07
CA TYR A 7 8.28 4.91 -8.62
C TYR A 7 7.67 5.79 -9.72
N LEU A 8 6.83 6.74 -9.32
CA LEU A 8 6.20 7.69 -10.25
C LEU A 8 6.84 9.08 -10.10
N GLY A 9 7.14 9.72 -11.23
CA GLY A 9 7.73 11.06 -11.28
C GLY A 9 6.91 12.06 -12.09
N CYS A 10 7.50 13.24 -12.31
CA CYS A 10 6.98 14.30 -13.18
C CYS A 10 5.63 14.91 -12.73
N ALA A 11 4.89 15.53 -13.64
CA ALA A 11 3.71 16.36 -13.33
C ALA A 11 2.56 15.62 -12.62
N GLY A 12 2.54 14.29 -12.63
CA GLY A 12 1.52 13.47 -11.97
C GLY A 12 1.73 13.26 -10.47
N VAL A 13 2.85 13.74 -9.90
CA VAL A 13 3.15 13.58 -8.48
C VAL A 13 2.38 14.61 -7.64
N ALA A 14 1.59 14.12 -6.68
CA ALA A 14 0.81 14.96 -5.78
C ALA A 14 1.70 15.79 -4.83
N ARG A 15 1.09 16.78 -4.16
CA ARG A 15 1.79 17.61 -3.16
C ARG A 15 2.26 16.77 -1.95
N GLY A 16 1.46 15.80 -1.55
CA GLY A 16 1.67 14.97 -0.36
C GLY A 16 0.34 14.57 0.27
N TYR A 17 0.41 14.02 1.47
CA TYR A 17 -0.75 13.70 2.30
C TYR A 17 -1.13 14.90 3.18
N LEU A 18 -2.42 15.23 3.19
CA LEU A 18 -2.95 16.34 3.99
C LEU A 18 -2.72 16.07 5.49
N ASN A 19 -2.09 17.02 6.19
CA ASN A 19 -1.79 16.96 7.63
C ASN A 19 -0.97 15.73 8.06
N ARG A 20 -0.19 15.14 7.14
CA ARG A 20 0.67 13.97 7.40
C ARG A 20 2.07 14.20 6.79
N PRO A 21 2.86 15.13 7.35
CA PRO A 21 4.18 15.49 6.80
C PRO A 21 5.15 14.32 6.82
N GLU A 22 5.18 13.53 7.91
CA GLU A 22 6.06 12.36 8.06
C GLU A 22 5.81 11.31 6.98
N LEU A 23 4.54 10.93 6.76
CA LEU A 23 4.16 9.99 5.69
C LEU A 23 4.43 10.56 4.30
N THR A 24 4.31 11.89 4.15
CA THR A 24 4.66 12.56 2.88
C THR A 24 6.14 12.43 2.61
N GLU A 25 7.00 12.63 3.60
CA GLU A 25 8.45 12.49 3.45
C GLU A 25 8.85 11.04 3.17
N GLU A 26 8.20 10.07 3.82
CA GLU A 26 8.43 8.64 3.59
C GLU A 26 8.08 8.22 2.16
N ARG A 27 6.94 8.68 1.62
CA ARG A 27 6.43 8.24 0.30
C ARG A 27 6.84 9.13 -0.87
N PHE A 28 7.19 10.40 -0.64
CA PHE A 28 7.59 11.36 -1.67
C PHE A 28 9.07 11.71 -1.54
N ILE A 29 9.93 10.80 -2.00
CA ILE A 29 11.38 10.88 -1.86
C ILE A 29 12.03 11.78 -2.92
N ALA A 30 13.29 12.16 -2.71
CA ALA A 30 14.04 12.95 -3.69
C ALA A 30 14.18 12.22 -5.04
N ASN A 31 13.96 12.96 -6.13
CA ASN A 31 14.13 12.44 -7.49
C ASN A 31 15.57 12.58 -7.97
N THR A 32 16.36 11.51 -7.86
CA THR A 32 17.77 11.48 -8.31
C THR A 32 17.93 11.50 -9.84
N TYR A 33 16.84 11.35 -10.60
CA TYR A 33 16.83 11.41 -12.07
C TYR A 33 16.43 12.79 -12.61
N HIS A 34 16.16 13.75 -11.73
CA HIS A 34 15.68 15.08 -12.10
C HIS A 34 16.68 15.85 -12.97
N GLU A 35 17.99 15.68 -12.73
CA GLU A 35 19.04 16.39 -13.46
C GLU A 35 19.32 15.78 -14.85
N THR A 36 18.90 14.54 -15.11
CA THR A 36 19.29 13.81 -16.33
C THR A 36 18.23 13.83 -17.43
N HIS A 37 16.94 14.08 -17.13
CA HIS A 37 15.82 13.75 -18.04
C HIS A 37 14.70 14.81 -18.12
N ASN A 38 15.03 16.07 -18.41
CA ASN A 38 14.13 17.25 -18.48
C ASN A 38 13.77 17.89 -17.13
N THR A 39 13.96 19.20 -17.09
CA THR A 39 13.66 20.13 -15.99
C THR A 39 12.16 20.27 -15.68
N ASP A 40 11.28 19.65 -16.48
CA ASP A 40 9.81 19.69 -16.30
C ASP A 40 9.29 18.59 -15.35
N CYS A 41 10.18 17.77 -14.79
CA CYS A 41 9.78 16.71 -13.87
C CYS A 41 9.78 17.20 -12.40
N SER A 42 8.92 16.60 -11.57
CA SER A 42 8.88 16.84 -10.14
C SER A 42 10.26 16.56 -9.51
N PRO A 43 10.72 17.39 -8.55
CA PRO A 43 11.93 17.13 -7.78
C PRO A 43 11.78 15.93 -6.82
N ARG A 44 10.57 15.35 -6.75
CA ARG A 44 10.25 14.18 -5.93
C ARG A 44 9.67 13.03 -6.76
N LEU A 45 9.95 11.81 -6.31
CA LEU A 45 9.33 10.58 -6.77
C LEU A 45 8.32 10.08 -5.74
N TYR A 46 7.18 9.59 -6.20
CA TYR A 46 6.22 8.88 -5.35
C TYR A 46 6.49 7.38 -5.38
N ARG A 47 6.73 6.81 -4.20
CA ARG A 47 6.92 5.38 -3.96
C ARG A 47 5.57 4.66 -3.93
N THR A 48 5.27 3.85 -4.96
CA THR A 48 3.92 3.28 -5.08
C THR A 48 3.68 2.04 -4.21
N GLY A 49 4.75 1.35 -3.81
CA GLY A 49 4.70 0.02 -3.19
C GLY A 49 4.31 -1.10 -4.16
N ASP A 50 4.23 -0.83 -5.47
CA ASP A 50 3.95 -1.85 -6.48
C ASP A 50 5.25 -2.51 -6.97
N LEU A 51 5.27 -3.83 -6.98
CA LEU A 51 6.34 -4.62 -7.57
C LEU A 51 6.03 -4.88 -9.04
N VAL A 52 6.98 -4.51 -9.90
CA VAL A 52 6.84 -4.63 -11.35
C VAL A 52 8.09 -5.21 -11.98
N ARG A 53 7.94 -5.67 -13.23
CA ARG A 53 9.06 -6.09 -14.07
C ARG A 53 8.82 -5.67 -15.50
N TYR A 54 9.88 -5.27 -16.20
CA TYR A 54 9.83 -5.08 -17.64
C TYR A 54 9.76 -6.42 -18.39
N ARG A 55 8.77 -6.55 -19.26
CA ARG A 55 8.66 -7.60 -20.27
C ARG A 55 9.63 -7.34 -21.43
N GLN A 56 9.83 -8.32 -22.31
CA GLN A 56 10.71 -8.19 -23.48
C GLN A 56 10.25 -7.10 -24.45
N ASP A 57 8.93 -6.89 -24.55
CA ASP A 57 8.29 -5.86 -25.39
C ASP A 57 8.37 -4.43 -24.80
N GLY A 58 9.05 -4.25 -23.66
CA GLY A 58 9.19 -2.96 -22.99
C GLY A 58 8.02 -2.56 -22.11
N ARG A 59 6.94 -3.35 -22.02
CA ARG A 59 5.82 -3.09 -21.12
C ARG A 59 6.15 -3.49 -19.68
N LEU A 60 5.48 -2.85 -18.73
CA LEU A 60 5.52 -3.24 -17.32
C LEU A 60 4.50 -4.35 -17.05
N GLU A 61 4.95 -5.40 -16.38
CA GLU A 61 4.14 -6.45 -15.80
C GLU A 61 4.03 -6.20 -14.29
N PHE A 62 2.80 -6.18 -13.78
CA PHE A 62 2.53 -6.08 -12.35
C PHE A 62 2.70 -7.45 -11.68
N ILE A 63 3.48 -7.50 -10.60
CA ILE A 63 3.80 -8.72 -9.86
C ILE A 63 3.00 -8.79 -8.56
N GLY A 64 2.81 -7.67 -7.88
CA GLY A 64 2.13 -7.61 -6.61
C GLY A 64 2.44 -6.31 -5.86
N ARG A 65 2.13 -6.28 -4.57
CA ARG A 65 2.50 -5.19 -3.67
C ARG A 65 3.61 -5.63 -2.72
N SER A 66 4.42 -4.67 -2.30
CA SER A 66 5.45 -4.87 -1.28
C SER A 66 4.91 -4.71 0.15
N ASP A 67 3.68 -4.22 0.29
CA ASP A 67 2.97 -4.00 1.55
C ASP A 67 1.64 -4.76 1.56
N ASP A 68 0.92 -4.68 2.69
CA ASP A 68 -0.31 -5.44 2.96
C ASP A 68 -1.57 -4.85 2.30
N GLN A 69 -1.43 -3.89 1.41
CA GLN A 69 -2.58 -3.29 0.76
C GLN A 69 -3.18 -4.21 -0.30
N VAL A 70 -4.52 -4.28 -0.36
CA VAL A 70 -5.23 -5.20 -1.26
C VAL A 70 -6.25 -4.49 -2.12
N LYS A 71 -6.61 -5.13 -3.25
CA LYS A 71 -7.73 -4.71 -4.10
C LYS A 71 -8.85 -5.73 -4.03
N ILE A 72 -10.00 -5.34 -3.48
CA ILE A 72 -11.18 -6.20 -3.39
C ILE A 72 -12.36 -5.46 -4.02
N ARG A 73 -12.97 -6.08 -5.04
CA ARG A 73 -14.16 -5.55 -5.73
C ARG A 73 -14.00 -4.09 -6.20
N GLY A 74 -12.80 -3.72 -6.65
CA GLY A 74 -12.48 -2.36 -7.14
C GLY A 74 -12.02 -1.37 -6.07
N PHE A 75 -12.10 -1.72 -4.79
CA PHE A 75 -11.66 -0.88 -3.68
C PHE A 75 -10.21 -1.18 -3.29
N ARG A 76 -9.43 -0.12 -3.06
CA ARG A 76 -8.07 -0.19 -2.51
C ARG A 76 -8.17 -0.10 -0.99
N ILE A 77 -7.81 -1.18 -0.30
CA ILE A 77 -8.05 -1.33 1.14
C ILE A 77 -6.70 -1.50 1.84
N GLU A 78 -6.46 -0.67 2.86
CA GLU A 78 -5.35 -0.82 3.79
C GLU A 78 -5.77 -1.77 4.91
N LEU A 79 -5.18 -2.97 4.98
CA LEU A 79 -5.57 -3.97 5.99
C LEU A 79 -5.33 -3.46 7.42
N GLY A 80 -4.22 -2.76 7.64
CA GLY A 80 -3.90 -2.15 8.94
C GLY A 80 -4.92 -1.10 9.40
N GLU A 81 -5.63 -0.41 8.49
CA GLU A 81 -6.72 0.49 8.89
C GLU A 81 -7.91 -0.31 9.46
N VAL A 82 -8.25 -1.43 8.83
CA VAL A 82 -9.32 -2.31 9.32
C VAL A 82 -8.95 -2.90 10.68
N GLU A 83 -7.71 -3.37 10.84
CA GLU A 83 -7.18 -3.86 12.12
C GLU A 83 -7.22 -2.79 13.20
N HIS A 84 -6.78 -1.57 12.88
CA HIS A 84 -6.83 -0.45 13.81
C HIS A 84 -8.25 -0.15 14.28
N ARG A 85 -9.26 -0.23 13.40
CA ARG A 85 -10.67 -0.04 13.76
C ARG A 85 -11.21 -1.21 14.60
N LEU A 86 -10.82 -2.44 14.31
CA LEU A 86 -11.20 -3.61 15.11
C LEU A 86 -10.60 -3.56 16.51
N ASN A 87 -9.35 -3.15 16.65
CA ASN A 87 -8.65 -3.04 17.94
C ASN A 87 -9.13 -1.87 18.81
N GLN A 88 -10.03 -1.01 18.30
CA GLN A 88 -10.70 0.03 19.08
C GLN A 88 -11.98 -0.48 19.77
N LEU A 89 -12.43 -1.71 19.48
CA LEU A 89 -13.58 -2.32 20.14
C LEU A 89 -13.16 -2.90 21.50
N ASP A 90 -13.95 -2.62 22.54
CA ASP A 90 -13.63 -3.02 23.92
C ASP A 90 -13.42 -4.54 24.08
N ASP A 91 -14.16 -5.34 23.31
CA ASP A 91 -14.11 -6.80 23.34
C ASP A 91 -12.95 -7.41 22.52
N VAL A 92 -12.11 -6.60 21.87
CA VAL A 92 -11.03 -7.06 20.99
C VAL A 92 -9.68 -6.66 21.56
N ALA A 93 -8.90 -7.64 22.01
CA ALA A 93 -7.53 -7.42 22.48
C ALA A 93 -6.54 -7.23 21.31
N LEU A 94 -6.72 -8.01 20.23
CA LEU A 94 -5.87 -7.95 19.04
C LEU A 94 -6.65 -8.45 17.82
N SER A 95 -6.30 -7.95 16.64
CA SER A 95 -6.84 -8.43 15.38
C SER A 95 -5.76 -8.49 14.30
N GLN A 96 -5.94 -9.42 13.36
CA GLN A 96 -5.21 -9.51 12.10
C GLN A 96 -6.20 -9.71 10.96
N VAL A 97 -6.11 -8.90 9.92
CA VAL A 97 -6.99 -8.97 8.75
C VAL A 97 -6.19 -9.44 7.55
N LEU A 98 -6.74 -10.42 6.82
CA LEU A 98 -6.14 -10.98 5.62
C LEU A 98 -7.15 -10.93 4.47
N ALA A 99 -6.66 -10.74 3.25
CA ALA A 99 -7.45 -11.00 2.06
C ALA A 99 -7.30 -12.47 1.64
N ARG A 100 -8.42 -13.20 1.56
CA ARG A 100 -8.46 -14.61 1.16
C ARG A 100 -9.27 -14.78 -0.11
N THR A 101 -8.74 -15.58 -1.03
CA THR A 101 -9.50 -16.06 -2.19
C THR A 101 -10.39 -17.22 -1.75
N VAL A 102 -11.71 -17.08 -1.91
CA VAL A 102 -12.69 -18.14 -1.66
C VAL A 102 -12.88 -19.02 -2.90
N ALA A 103 -13.63 -20.12 -2.76
CA ALA A 103 -13.74 -21.18 -3.78
C ALA A 103 -14.24 -20.71 -5.17
N ASP A 104 -14.99 -19.61 -5.23
CA ASP A 104 -15.49 -19.00 -6.46
C ASP A 104 -14.47 -18.06 -7.13
N GLY A 105 -13.25 -17.95 -6.58
CA GLY A 105 -12.19 -17.07 -7.06
C GLY A 105 -12.31 -15.62 -6.58
N GLN A 106 -13.34 -15.26 -5.81
CA GLN A 106 -13.48 -13.92 -5.26
C GLN A 106 -12.54 -13.72 -4.06
N GLN A 107 -12.02 -12.51 -3.93
CA GLN A 107 -11.29 -12.07 -2.75
C GLN A 107 -12.26 -11.54 -1.69
N GLN A 108 -12.05 -11.93 -0.44
CA GLN A 108 -12.79 -11.47 0.74
C GLN A 108 -11.83 -11.10 1.86
N LEU A 109 -12.21 -10.12 2.69
CA LEU A 109 -11.50 -9.85 3.93
C LEU A 109 -11.93 -10.85 5.00
N VAL A 110 -10.96 -11.39 5.72
CA VAL A 110 -11.18 -12.25 6.88
C VAL A 110 -10.39 -11.67 8.04
N ALA A 111 -11.09 -11.37 9.14
CA ALA A 111 -10.48 -10.91 10.38
C ALA A 111 -10.38 -12.06 11.38
N TYR A 112 -9.17 -12.28 11.91
CA TYR A 112 -8.93 -13.11 13.07
C TYR A 112 -8.83 -12.20 14.28
N VAL A 113 -9.63 -12.47 15.31
CA VAL A 113 -9.72 -11.62 16.50
C VAL A 113 -9.37 -12.43 17.74
N GLN A 114 -8.54 -11.84 18.60
CA GLN A 114 -8.34 -12.29 19.97
C GLN A 114 -9.30 -11.50 20.87
N PRO A 115 -10.20 -12.16 21.59
CA PRO A 115 -11.11 -11.48 22.50
C PRO A 115 -10.36 -10.87 23.68
N CYS A 116 -10.83 -9.71 24.15
CA CYS A 116 -10.42 -9.14 25.42
C CYS A 116 -11.05 -9.97 26.54
N ILE A 117 -10.23 -10.69 27.30
CA ILE A 117 -10.71 -11.41 28.49
C ILE A 117 -10.47 -10.48 29.67
N THR A 118 -11.45 -9.63 29.97
CA THR A 118 -11.52 -9.01 31.29
C THR A 118 -12.00 -10.06 32.27
N CYS A 119 -11.09 -10.60 33.10
CA CYS A 119 -11.50 -11.22 34.36
C CYS A 119 -11.95 -10.10 35.29
N GLU A 120 -13.23 -9.78 35.31
CA GLU A 120 -13.82 -9.12 36.48
C GLU A 120 -14.02 -10.19 37.56
N THR A 121 -13.26 -10.07 38.66
CA THR A 121 -13.58 -10.69 39.97
C THR A 121 -14.48 -9.79 40.77
#